data_AF-A0A139DKI8-F1
#
_entry.id   AF-A0A139DKI8-F1
#
_cell.length_a   1.000
_cell.length_b   1.000
_cell.length_c   1.000
_cell.angle_alpha   90.00
_cell.angle_beta   90.00
_cell.angle_gamma   90.00
#
_symmetry.space_group_name_H-M   'P 1'
#
loop_
_entity.id
_entity.type
_entity.pdbx_description
1 polymer ?
#
loop_
_entity_poly.entity_id
_entity_poly.type
_entity_poly.pdbx_seq_one_letter_code
_entity_poly.pdbx_strand_id
1 'polypeptide(L)'
;MSRDRRAKLTGKKGQAGFLSIPHPVLESDAYKKLDAWTVKLLVDIAGQFRGANNGDLCATWSVMKEKGWRSPATLSKALKQLLENGLIQLTRQGGRNQCSLYAITWRNIDDCKGKIDVRPTKAPSALYLELPGKADKKQNP
;
A
#
# COMPACT_ATOMS: atom_id res chain seq x y z
N MET A 1 7.36 -25.52 -3.04
CA MET A 1 8.40 -24.48 -2.85
C MET A 1 9.13 -24.27 -4.16
N SER A 2 9.06 -23.06 -4.73
CA SER A 2 9.71 -22.72 -6.01
C SER A 2 11.25 -22.72 -5.82
N ARG A 3 11.98 -23.45 -6.68
CA ARG A 3 13.45 -23.48 -6.68
C ARG A 3 13.96 -22.17 -7.30
N ASP A 4 14.75 -21.43 -6.53
CA ASP A 4 15.32 -20.14 -6.93
C ASP A 4 16.32 -20.30 -8.10
N ARG A 5 15.83 -20.05 -9.32
CA ARG A 5 16.61 -20.13 -10.57
C ARG A 5 17.80 -19.17 -10.58
N ARG A 6 17.68 -18.00 -9.94
CA ARG A 6 18.77 -17.01 -9.86
C ARG A 6 19.88 -17.49 -8.93
N ALA A 7 19.53 -18.10 -7.80
CA ALA A 7 20.51 -18.69 -6.91
C ALA A 7 21.30 -19.81 -7.60
N LYS A 8 20.65 -20.61 -8.46
CA LYS A 8 21.32 -21.65 -9.25
C LYS A 8 22.32 -21.08 -10.27
N LEU A 9 22.01 -19.94 -10.89
CA LEU A 9 22.86 -19.31 -11.90
C LEU A 9 24.00 -18.46 -11.29
N THR A 10 23.78 -17.85 -10.13
CA THR A 10 24.72 -16.87 -9.55
C THR A 10 25.49 -17.38 -8.34
N GLY A 11 25.14 -18.57 -7.82
CA GLY A 11 25.70 -19.12 -6.56
C GLY A 11 25.32 -18.34 -5.30
N LYS A 12 24.70 -17.16 -5.44
CA LYS A 12 24.24 -16.33 -4.33
C LYS A 12 22.78 -16.67 -4.03
N LYS A 13 22.54 -17.33 -2.90
CA LYS A 13 21.20 -17.46 -2.35
C LYS A 13 20.71 -16.04 -2.03
N GLY A 14 19.64 -15.59 -2.67
CA GLY A 14 19.08 -14.27 -2.39
C GLY A 14 18.71 -14.17 -0.90
N GLN A 15 19.05 -13.06 -0.25
CA GLN A 15 18.45 -12.76 1.06
C GLN A 15 16.93 -12.64 0.88
N ALA A 16 16.18 -13.06 1.89
CA ALA A 16 14.73 -12.86 1.88
C ALA A 16 14.43 -11.36 1.76
N GLY A 17 13.42 -11.02 0.96
CA GLY A 17 12.92 -9.65 0.91
C GLY A 17 12.37 -9.22 2.27
N PHE A 18 12.48 -7.92 2.59
CA PHE A 18 11.91 -7.33 3.79
C PHE A 18 10.91 -6.23 3.42
N LEU A 19 9.97 -5.97 4.31
CA LEU A 19 9.09 -4.80 4.22
C LEU A 19 9.79 -3.62 4.89
N SER A 20 9.97 -2.52 4.15
CA SER A 20 10.47 -1.26 4.71
C SER A 20 9.32 -0.29 4.95
N ILE A 21 9.14 0.08 6.21
CA ILE A 21 8.29 1.22 6.62
C ILE A 21 9.24 2.27 7.22
N PRO A 22 9.43 3.43 6.59
CA PRO A 22 10.31 4.48 7.10
C PRO A 22 9.85 5.01 8.47
N HIS A 23 10.80 5.38 9.33
CA HIS A 23 10.49 6.02 10.62
C HIS A 23 9.57 7.24 10.49
N PRO A 24 9.74 8.16 9.51
CA PRO A 24 8.81 9.27 9.34
C PRO A 24 7.35 8.86 9.10
N VAL A 25 7.11 7.68 8.50
CA VAL A 25 5.75 7.14 8.34
C VAL A 25 5.22 6.65 9.68
N LEU A 26 6.01 5.87 10.42
CA LEU A 26 5.62 5.35 11.74
C LEU A 26 5.38 6.46 12.77
N GLU A 27 6.15 7.54 12.67
CA GLU A 27 6.06 8.71 13.55
C GLU A 27 4.97 9.70 13.11
N SER A 28 4.41 9.54 11.91
CA SER A 28 3.35 10.40 11.41
C SER A 28 2.05 10.24 12.20
N ASP A 29 1.28 11.32 12.29
CA ASP A 29 -0.05 11.29 12.88
C ASP A 29 -1.00 10.36 12.11
N ALA A 30 -0.79 10.18 10.81
CA ALA A 30 -1.55 9.24 9.97
C ALA A 30 -1.41 7.79 10.46
N TYR A 31 -0.20 7.38 10.83
CA TYR A 31 0.05 6.04 11.37
C TYR A 31 -0.44 5.90 12.81
N LYS A 32 -0.17 6.90 13.66
CA LYS A 32 -0.52 6.87 15.10
C LYS A 32 -2.04 6.78 15.35
N LYS A 33 -2.88 7.22 14.41
CA LYS A 33 -4.36 7.15 14.50
C LYS A 33 -4.95 5.81 14.08
N LEU A 34 -4.16 4.90 13.52
CA LEU A 34 -4.66 3.63 13.02
C LEU A 34 -5.06 2.69 14.16
N ASP A 35 -6.15 1.95 13.95
CA ASP A 35 -6.44 0.79 14.81
C ASP A 35 -5.60 -0.43 14.40
N ALA A 36 -5.59 -1.45 15.26
CA ALA A 36 -4.75 -2.64 15.08
C ALA A 36 -5.06 -3.40 13.77
N TRP A 37 -6.33 -3.45 13.34
CA TRP A 37 -6.69 -4.10 12.08
C TRP A 37 -6.22 -3.29 10.88
N THR A 38 -6.27 -1.97 10.99
CA THR A 38 -5.78 -1.06 9.96
C THR A 38 -4.26 -1.11 9.81
N VAL A 39 -3.52 -1.21 10.93
CA VAL A 39 -2.07 -1.49 10.90
C VAL A 39 -1.78 -2.83 10.24
N LYS A 40 -2.54 -3.89 10.59
CA LYS A 40 -2.40 -5.19 9.91
C LYS A 40 -2.64 -5.09 8.41
N LEU A 41 -3.67 -4.36 7.98
CA LEU A 41 -3.96 -4.19 6.55
C LEU A 41 -2.82 -3.45 5.83
N LEU A 42 -2.25 -2.43 6.47
CA LEU A 42 -1.12 -1.70 5.91
C LEU A 42 0.06 -2.64 5.65
N VAL A 43 0.39 -3.50 6.62
CA VAL A 43 1.44 -4.51 6.48
C VAL A 43 1.09 -5.53 5.40
N ASP A 44 -0.17 -5.97 5.32
CA ASP A 44 -0.63 -6.94 4.33
C ASP A 44 -0.61 -6.40 2.89
N ILE A 45 -0.92 -5.11 2.69
CA ILE A 45 -0.81 -4.41 1.40
C ILE A 45 0.64 -4.13 1.07
N ALA A 46 1.37 -3.46 1.97
CA ALA A 46 2.77 -3.09 1.74
C ALA A 46 3.67 -4.33 1.55
N GLY A 47 3.36 -5.43 2.23
CA GLY A 47 4.02 -6.71 2.09
C GLY A 47 3.80 -7.41 0.74
N GLN A 48 2.95 -6.90 -0.15
CA GLN A 48 2.85 -7.34 -1.55
C GLN A 48 3.88 -6.65 -2.46
N PHE A 49 4.52 -5.57 -2.00
CA PHE A 49 5.53 -4.87 -2.78
C PHE A 49 6.79 -5.73 -2.96
N ARG A 50 7.31 -5.75 -4.19
CA ARG A 50 8.47 -6.56 -4.64
C ARG A 50 9.52 -5.71 -5.37
N GLY A 51 9.48 -4.38 -5.21
CA GLY A 51 10.49 -3.46 -5.71
C GLY A 51 10.13 -2.72 -7.00
N ALA A 52 9.15 -3.19 -7.77
CA ALA A 52 8.78 -2.62 -9.07
C ALA A 52 7.27 -2.79 -9.39
N ASN A 53 6.44 -2.86 -8.36
CA ASN A 53 4.99 -3.05 -8.47
C ASN A 53 4.19 -2.17 -7.49
N ASN A 54 4.76 -1.07 -6.99
CA ASN A 54 3.99 -0.15 -6.16
C ASN A 54 2.93 0.54 -7.02
N GLY A 55 1.66 0.25 -6.75
CA GLY A 55 0.52 0.56 -7.61
C GLY A 55 -0.22 -0.68 -8.12
N ASP A 56 0.37 -1.88 -8.02
CA ASP A 56 -0.30 -3.17 -8.26
C ASP A 56 -0.40 -3.97 -6.95
N LEU A 57 -0.87 -3.30 -5.89
CA LEU A 57 -1.14 -3.91 -4.59
C LEU A 57 -2.65 -4.02 -4.41
N CYS A 58 -3.17 -5.14 -3.90
CA CYS A 58 -4.62 -5.35 -3.79
C CYS A 58 -5.07 -5.64 -2.36
N ALA A 59 -6.34 -5.37 -2.10
CA ALA A 59 -7.03 -5.69 -0.84
C ALA A 59 -8.31 -6.49 -1.08
N THR A 60 -8.30 -7.37 -2.09
CA THR A 60 -9.47 -8.20 -2.41
C THR A 60 -9.75 -9.19 -1.28
N TRP A 61 -11.04 -9.50 -1.08
CA TRP A 61 -11.46 -10.41 -0.01
C TRP A 61 -10.81 -11.80 -0.12
N SER A 62 -10.69 -12.36 -1.33
CA SER A 62 -10.06 -13.67 -1.54
C SER A 62 -8.61 -13.69 -1.05
N VAL A 63 -7.81 -12.70 -1.44
CA VAL A 63 -6.41 -12.57 -1.04
C VAL A 63 -6.29 -12.31 0.46
N MET A 64 -7.14 -11.46 1.01
CA MET A 64 -7.08 -11.12 2.44
C MET A 64 -7.57 -12.27 3.33
N LYS A 65 -8.52 -13.08 2.87
CA LYS A 65 -8.96 -14.29 3.57
C LYS A 65 -7.79 -15.28 3.76
N GLU A 66 -6.95 -15.47 2.74
CA GLU A 66 -5.73 -16.28 2.84
C GLU A 66 -4.72 -15.71 3.84
N LYS A 67 -4.75 -14.39 4.06
CA LYS A 67 -3.94 -13.68 5.07
C LYS A 67 -4.57 -13.64 6.47
N GLY A 68 -5.61 -14.45 6.70
CA GLY A 68 -6.26 -14.63 8.00
C GLY A 68 -7.38 -13.63 8.31
N TRP A 69 -7.83 -12.83 7.33
CA TRP A 69 -8.98 -11.95 7.54
C TRP A 69 -10.29 -12.74 7.61
N ARG A 70 -11.13 -12.42 8.61
CA ARG A 70 -12.37 -13.16 8.90
C ARG A 70 -13.66 -12.35 8.69
N SER A 71 -13.54 -11.04 8.50
CA SER A 71 -14.68 -10.13 8.31
C SER A 71 -14.44 -9.18 7.13
N PRO A 72 -15.26 -9.26 6.07
CA PRO A 72 -15.23 -8.29 4.97
C PRO A 72 -15.51 -6.85 5.43
N ALA A 73 -16.38 -6.69 6.43
CA ALA A 73 -16.71 -5.38 7.00
C ALA A 73 -15.48 -4.77 7.70
N THR A 74 -14.72 -5.56 8.46
CA THR A 74 -13.48 -5.09 9.11
C THR A 74 -12.43 -4.72 8.08
N LEU A 75 -12.28 -5.53 7.02
CA LEU A 75 -11.37 -5.22 5.90
C LEU A 75 -11.76 -3.91 5.22
N SER A 76 -13.05 -3.71 4.94
CA SER A 76 -13.56 -2.48 4.32
C SER A 76 -13.31 -1.25 5.20
N LYS A 77 -13.58 -1.35 6.51
CA LYS A 77 -13.31 -0.27 7.47
C LYS A 77 -11.82 0.08 7.53
N ALA A 78 -10.95 -0.91 7.61
CA ALA A 78 -9.50 -0.73 7.63
C ALA A 78 -9.01 -0.08 6.32
N LEU A 79 -9.49 -0.55 5.18
CA LEU A 79 -9.14 -0.01 3.87
C LEU A 79 -9.55 1.46 3.74
N LYS A 80 -10.77 1.80 4.16
CA LYS A 80 -11.27 3.18 4.20
C LYS A 80 -10.37 4.04 5.08
N GLN A 81 -10.02 3.59 6.28
CA GLN A 81 -9.16 4.34 7.19
C GLN A 81 -7.75 4.57 6.61
N LEU A 82 -7.17 3.59 5.88
CA LEU A 82 -5.86 3.78 5.22
C LEU A 82 -5.90 4.82 4.10
N LEU A 83 -6.98 4.83 3.31
CA LEU A 83 -7.18 5.82 2.25
C LEU A 83 -7.38 7.23 2.84
N GLU A 84 -8.22 7.35 3.87
CA GLU A 84 -8.50 8.63 4.54
C GLU A 84 -7.26 9.23 5.22
N ASN A 85 -6.39 8.39 5.80
CA ASN A 85 -5.13 8.87 6.41
C ASN A 85 -3.99 9.00 5.40
N GLY A 86 -4.23 8.76 4.10
CA GLY A 86 -3.22 8.95 3.06
C GLY A 86 -2.03 7.98 3.14
N LEU A 87 -2.14 6.85 3.84
CA LEU A 87 -1.08 5.83 3.92
C LEU A 87 -1.05 4.92 2.68
N ILE A 88 -2.19 4.79 2.02
CA ILE A 88 -2.31 4.21 0.68
C ILE A 88 -3.11 5.14 -0.22
N GLN A 89 -2.96 4.97 -1.53
CA GLN A 89 -3.76 5.66 -2.53
C GLN A 89 -4.25 4.69 -3.60
N LEU A 90 -5.43 4.95 -4.15
CA LEU A 90 -6.02 4.17 -5.24
C LEU A 90 -5.23 4.45 -6.54
N THR A 91 -4.77 3.39 -7.21
CA THR A 91 -4.04 3.47 -8.49
C THR A 91 -4.83 2.87 -9.64
N ARG A 92 -5.84 2.03 -9.34
CA ARG A 92 -6.85 1.59 -10.29
C ARG A 92 -8.20 1.53 -9.61
N GLN A 93 -9.22 2.10 -10.26
CA GLN A 93 -10.59 1.97 -9.82
C GLN A 93 -11.11 0.55 -10.10
N GLY A 94 -11.65 -0.11 -9.08
CA GLY A 94 -12.32 -1.40 -9.24
C GLY A 94 -13.68 -1.28 -9.93
N GLY A 95 -14.16 -2.39 -10.47
CA GLY A 95 -15.43 -2.48 -11.20
C GLY A 95 -15.88 -3.93 -11.38
N ARG A 96 -16.84 -4.16 -12.29
CA ARG A 96 -17.31 -5.50 -12.61
C ARG A 96 -16.14 -6.32 -13.17
N ASN A 97 -15.80 -7.44 -12.53
CA ASN A 97 -14.67 -8.31 -12.86
C ASN A 97 -13.28 -7.65 -12.78
N GLN A 98 -13.15 -6.53 -12.06
CA GLN A 98 -11.87 -5.83 -11.92
C GLN A 98 -11.67 -5.38 -10.47
N CYS A 99 -10.55 -5.77 -9.86
CA CYS A 99 -10.23 -5.32 -8.51
C CYS A 99 -9.58 -3.94 -8.51
N SER A 100 -9.88 -3.16 -7.47
CA SER A 100 -9.13 -1.95 -7.14
C SER A 100 -7.69 -2.29 -6.82
N LEU A 101 -6.77 -1.43 -7.27
CA LEU A 101 -5.35 -1.49 -6.93
C LEU A 101 -4.93 -0.26 -6.15
N TYR A 102 -3.87 -0.43 -5.37
CA TYR A 102 -3.37 0.58 -4.46
C TYR A 102 -1.84 0.69 -4.53
N ALA A 103 -1.34 1.84 -4.09
CA ALA A 103 0.07 2.09 -3.82
C ALA A 103 0.24 2.56 -2.37
N ILE A 104 1.36 2.20 -1.73
CA ILE A 104 1.81 2.87 -0.51
C ILE A 104 2.38 4.24 -0.86
N THR A 105 2.11 5.25 -0.04
CA THR A 105 2.36 6.66 -0.41
C THR A 105 3.76 7.16 -0.03
N TRP A 106 4.56 6.36 0.70
CA TRP A 106 5.98 6.65 0.97
C TRP A 106 6.95 6.06 -0.07
N ARG A 107 6.42 5.50 -1.16
CA ARG A 107 7.18 5.06 -2.34
C ARG A 107 6.58 5.70 -3.59
N ASN A 108 7.39 5.86 -4.64
CA ASN A 108 6.90 6.27 -5.96
C ASN A 108 5.96 5.20 -6.53
N ILE A 109 5.06 5.60 -7.44
CA ILE A 109 4.24 4.66 -8.21
C ILE A 109 5.08 4.12 -9.36
N ASP A 110 5.10 2.80 -9.52
CA ASP A 110 5.81 2.12 -10.61
C ASP A 110 4.94 2.04 -11.87
N ASP A 111 5.57 1.70 -13.01
CA ASP A 111 4.88 1.55 -14.29
C ASP A 111 3.75 0.51 -14.28
N CYS A 112 3.93 -0.56 -13.50
CA CYS A 112 2.97 -1.65 -13.38
C CYS A 112 2.49 -2.22 -14.74
N LYS A 113 3.25 -2.00 -15.82
CA LYS A 113 3.00 -2.54 -17.17
C LYS A 113 1.62 -2.17 -17.72
N GLY A 114 1.16 -0.95 -17.47
CA GLY A 114 -0.15 -0.46 -17.96
C GLY A 114 -1.36 -1.06 -17.24
N LYS A 115 -1.17 -1.72 -16.08
CA LYS A 115 -2.28 -2.28 -15.29
C LYS A 115 -3.07 -1.24 -14.48
N ILE A 116 -2.53 -0.03 -14.32
CA ILE A 116 -3.01 1.01 -13.41
C ILE A 116 -3.54 2.21 -14.20
N ASP A 117 -4.45 2.97 -13.60
CA ASP A 117 -5.11 4.12 -14.24
C ASP A 117 -4.31 5.43 -14.06
N VAL A 118 -3.32 5.43 -13.16
CA VAL A 118 -2.48 6.58 -12.84
C VAL A 118 -1.11 6.47 -13.49
N ARG A 119 -0.49 7.62 -13.78
CA ARG A 119 0.86 7.65 -14.35
C ARG A 119 1.91 7.26 -13.29
N PRO A 120 3.01 6.62 -13.70
CA PRO A 120 4.14 6.34 -12.81
C PRO A 120 4.76 7.64 -12.32
N THR A 121 5.25 7.64 -11.09
CA THR A 121 5.84 8.84 -10.48
C THR A 121 7.33 8.66 -10.24
N LYS A 122 8.06 9.77 -10.19
CA LYS A 122 9.50 9.78 -9.83
C LYS A 122 9.74 9.95 -8.33
N ALA A 123 8.71 10.39 -7.59
CA ALA A 123 8.76 10.67 -6.17
C ALA A 123 7.52 10.09 -5.46
N PRO A 124 7.59 9.79 -4.16
CA PRO A 124 6.43 9.42 -3.36
C PRO A 124 5.41 10.55 -3.29
N SER A 125 4.12 10.23 -3.23
CA SER A 125 3.07 11.24 -3.05
C SER A 125 3.03 11.80 -1.64
N ALA A 126 3.50 11.04 -0.65
CA ALA A 126 3.60 11.44 0.76
C ALA A 126 2.29 11.95 1.38
N LEU A 127 1.13 11.48 0.88
CA LEU A 127 -0.20 11.90 1.36
C LEU A 127 -0.42 11.72 2.87
N TYR A 128 0.33 10.82 3.51
CA TYR A 128 0.30 10.63 4.96
C TYR A 128 0.76 11.86 5.77
N LEU A 129 1.36 12.85 5.12
CA LEU A 129 1.69 14.16 5.70
C LEU A 129 0.48 15.13 5.68
N GLU A 130 -0.48 14.90 4.79
CA GLU A 130 -1.63 15.77 4.50
C GLU A 130 -2.89 15.21 5.18
N LEU A 131 -2.95 15.25 6.51
CA LEU A 131 -4.13 14.75 7.22
C LEU A 131 -5.37 15.60 6.94
N PRO A 132 -6.52 14.99 6.59
CA PRO A 132 -7.80 15.69 6.47
C PRO A 132 -8.21 16.21 7.86
N GLY A 133 -7.93 17.49 8.09
CA GLY A 133 -8.00 18.13 9.42
C GLY A 133 -6.98 19.26 9.58
N LYS A 134 -5.91 19.26 8.77
CA LYS A 134 -5.09 20.46 8.48
C LYS A 134 -5.53 21.14 7.18
N ALA A 135 -6.81 21.07 6.84
CA ALA A 135 -7.36 21.97 5.84
C ALA A 135 -7.22 23.40 6.39
N ASP A 136 -6.51 24.22 5.64
CA ASP A 136 -6.11 25.59 5.92
C ASP A 136 -7.18 26.43 6.66
N LYS A 137 -6.88 26.81 7.90
CA LYS A 137 -7.30 28.11 8.45
C LYS A 137 -6.40 29.23 7.89
N LYS A 138 -6.13 29.24 6.59
CA LYS A 138 -5.65 30.47 5.94
C LYS A 138 -6.88 31.27 5.54
N GLN A 139 -7.27 32.14 6.47
CA GLN A 139 -8.04 33.34 6.17
C GLN A 139 -7.38 34.03 4.97
N ASN A 140 -8.15 34.19 3.89
CA ASN A 140 -7.81 35.16 2.86
C ASN A 140 -8.40 36.52 3.29
N PRO A 141 -7.70 37.64 3.03
CA PRO A 141 -8.06 38.97 3.51
C PRO A 141 -9.39 39.49 2.94
#